data_AF-A0A4Y8L3H4-F1
#
_entry.id   AF-A0A4Y8L3H4-F1
#
_cell.length_a   1.000
_cell.length_b   1.000
_cell.length_c   1.000
_cell.angle_alpha   90.00
_cell.angle_beta   90.00
_cell.angle_gamma   90.00
#
_symmetry.space_group_name_H-M   'P 1'
#
loop_
_entity.id
_entity.type
_entity.pdbx_description
1 polymer ?
#
loop_
_entity_poly.entity_id
_entity_poly.type
_entity_poly.pdbx_seq_one_letter_code
_entity_poly.pdbx_strand_id
1 'polypeptide(L)'
;MKFKYSAFIENTPEMREWLEGLGYKAWIVINRDYLYTKIDGEEPWFSDAHITSIENITDYVNCIGNPELFKAVTAIREDSDYMQWFTDGMDWILCEYGNMQHGRNSPFIHKTTLSELQEHFKPNLEK
;
A
#
# COMPACT_ATOMS: atom_id res chain seq x y z
N MET A 1 -2.06 -14.15 -5.64
CA MET A 1 -2.11 -12.88 -4.90
C MET A 1 -3.00 -11.90 -5.64
N LYS A 2 -3.98 -11.30 -4.98
CA LYS A 2 -4.89 -10.32 -5.60
C LYS A 2 -4.82 -9.00 -4.84
N PHE A 3 -3.79 -8.20 -5.15
CA PHE A 3 -3.66 -6.84 -4.65
C PHE A 3 -4.72 -5.93 -5.27
N LYS A 4 -5.08 -4.83 -4.59
CA LYS A 4 -6.20 -3.97 -5.02
C LYS A 4 -5.81 -2.65 -5.67
N TYR A 5 -4.69 -2.04 -5.27
CA TYR A 5 -4.36 -0.67 -5.68
C TYR A 5 -2.92 -0.55 -6.14
N SER A 6 -2.73 0.13 -7.28
CA SER A 6 -1.42 0.61 -7.73
C SER A 6 -1.11 1.92 -6.99
N ALA A 7 0.15 2.12 -6.60
CA ALA A 7 0.60 3.29 -5.85
C ALA A 7 1.99 3.73 -6.29
N PHE A 8 2.36 4.97 -6.01
CA PHE A 8 3.73 5.46 -6.22
C PHE A 8 4.23 6.30 -5.03
N ILE A 9 5.54 6.31 -4.87
CA ILE A 9 6.27 6.96 -3.77
C ILE A 9 7.71 7.29 -4.19
N GLU A 10 8.45 8.04 -3.38
CA GLU A 10 9.90 8.17 -3.48
C GLU A 10 10.60 6.81 -3.45
N ASN A 11 11.56 6.62 -4.35
CA ASN A 11 12.29 5.37 -4.49
C ASN A 11 13.38 5.24 -3.41
N THR A 12 13.02 4.65 -2.28
CA THR A 12 13.97 4.32 -1.21
C THR A 12 14.24 2.81 -1.15
N PRO A 13 15.39 2.37 -0.62
CA PRO A 13 15.64 0.96 -0.34
C PRO A 13 14.54 0.33 0.53
N GLU A 14 14.08 1.05 1.55
CA GLU A 14 13.01 0.61 2.45
C GLU A 14 11.71 0.29 1.70
N MET A 15 11.29 1.12 0.74
CA MET A 15 10.07 0.88 -0.02
C MET A 15 10.21 -0.32 -0.96
N ARG A 16 11.40 -0.60 -1.49
CA ARG A 16 11.65 -1.78 -2.31
C ARG A 16 11.61 -3.06 -1.49
N GLU A 17 12.32 -3.08 -0.35
CA GLU A 17 12.32 -4.21 0.58
C GLU A 17 10.91 -4.52 1.12
N TRP A 18 10.12 -3.48 1.39
CA TRP A 18 8.72 -3.62 1.76
C TRP A 18 7.90 -4.36 0.70
N LEU A 19 7.99 -3.93 -0.56
CA LEU A 19 7.25 -4.53 -1.67
C LEU A 19 7.67 -5.98 -1.91
N GLU A 20 8.97 -6.26 -1.86
CA GLU A 20 9.50 -7.62 -1.95
C GLU A 20 8.97 -8.51 -0.82
N GLY A 21 8.92 -7.99 0.42
CA GLY A 21 8.36 -8.67 1.58
C GLY A 21 6.86 -8.99 1.47
N LEU A 22 6.11 -8.20 0.68
CA LEU A 22 4.71 -8.48 0.37
C LEU A 22 4.53 -9.50 -0.78
N GLY A 23 5.57 -9.71 -1.58
CA GLY A 23 5.58 -10.61 -2.75
C GLY A 23 5.52 -9.89 -4.10
N TYR A 24 5.72 -8.58 -4.16
CA TYR A 24 5.90 -7.88 -5.43
C TYR A 24 7.27 -8.22 -6.03
N LYS A 25 7.33 -8.39 -7.35
CA LYS A 25 8.58 -8.61 -8.07
C LYS A 25 9.10 -7.29 -8.66
N ALA A 26 10.41 -7.08 -8.58
CA ALA A 26 11.06 -5.99 -9.31
C ALA A 26 11.02 -6.29 -10.82
N TRP A 27 10.62 -5.32 -11.63
CA TRP A 27 10.63 -5.44 -13.10
C TRP A 27 11.85 -4.74 -13.72
N ILE A 28 11.87 -3.40 -13.68
CA ILE A 28 13.03 -2.58 -14.09
C ILE A 28 13.31 -1.61 -12.93
N VAL A 29 14.52 -1.68 -12.39
CA VAL A 29 15.00 -0.78 -11.33
C VAL A 29 16.32 -0.18 -11.79
N ILE A 30 16.31 1.11 -12.11
CA ILE A 30 17.46 1.87 -12.61
C ILE A 30 17.83 3.07 -11.70
N ASN A 31 17.29 3.09 -10.48
CA ASN A 31 17.48 4.09 -9.43
C ASN A 31 17.02 5.50 -9.81
N ARG A 32 15.77 5.62 -10.26
CA ARG A 32 15.10 6.93 -10.44
C ARG A 32 14.47 7.44 -9.13
N ASP A 33 14.03 8.69 -9.13
CA ASP A 33 13.47 9.36 -7.96
C ASP A 33 12.19 8.70 -7.41
N TYR A 34 11.39 8.07 -8.27
CA TYR A 34 10.08 7.51 -7.90
C TYR A 34 9.95 6.04 -8.23
N LEU A 35 9.26 5.33 -7.36
CA LEU A 35 8.91 3.93 -7.43
C LEU A 35 7.40 3.81 -7.58
N TYR A 36 6.92 2.85 -8.37
CA TYR A 36 5.51 2.53 -8.45
C TYR A 36 5.23 1.04 -8.52
N THR A 37 4.02 0.67 -8.12
CA THR A 37 3.50 -0.68 -8.20
C THR A 37 2.49 -0.79 -9.33
N LYS A 38 2.41 -1.95 -9.97
CA LYS A 38 1.37 -2.26 -10.93
C LYS A 38 0.83 -3.67 -10.67
N ILE A 39 -0.49 -3.77 -10.75
CA ILE A 39 -1.25 -5.00 -10.55
C ILE A 39 -1.88 -5.33 -11.90
N ASP A 40 -1.16 -6.08 -12.72
CA ASP A 40 -1.55 -6.47 -14.07
C ASP A 40 -1.54 -8.00 -14.15
N GLY A 41 -2.72 -8.60 -14.02
CA GLY A 41 -2.88 -10.04 -14.05
C GLY A 41 -2.52 -10.74 -12.73
N GLU A 42 -1.79 -11.85 -12.83
CA GLU A 42 -1.57 -12.77 -11.70
C GLU A 42 -0.41 -12.36 -10.77
N GLU A 43 0.59 -11.64 -11.29
CA GLU A 43 1.81 -11.31 -10.54
C GLU A 43 1.96 -9.79 -10.32
N PRO A 44 1.99 -9.33 -9.07
CA PRO A 44 2.21 -7.93 -8.74
C PRO A 44 3.70 -7.58 -8.93
N TRP A 45 3.96 -6.40 -9.48
CA TRP A 45 5.33 -5.95 -9.71
C TRP A 45 5.52 -4.47 -9.40
N PHE A 46 6.78 -4.07 -9.26
CA PHE A 46 7.17 -2.69 -9.11
C PHE A 46 8.31 -2.29 -10.04
N SER A 47 8.40 -1.01 -10.32
CA SER A 47 9.40 -0.42 -11.23
C SER A 47 9.65 1.02 -10.84
N ASP A 48 10.83 1.54 -11.18
CA ASP A 48 11.12 2.98 -11.15
C ASP A 48 11.28 3.58 -12.56
N ALA A 49 11.14 2.75 -13.59
CA ALA A 49 11.20 3.16 -14.97
C ALA A 49 9.83 3.62 -15.47
N HIS A 50 9.80 4.65 -16.33
CA HIS A 50 8.60 5.13 -17.05
C HIS A 50 7.64 6.05 -16.31
N ILE A 51 7.80 6.32 -15.01
CA ILE A 51 7.20 7.53 -14.41
C ILE A 51 8.03 8.72 -14.89
N THR A 52 7.54 9.40 -15.92
CA THR A 52 8.18 10.60 -16.49
C THR A 52 7.50 11.89 -16.03
N SER A 53 6.24 11.82 -15.59
CA SER A 53 5.53 12.90 -14.91
C SER A 53 4.43 12.33 -14.04
N ILE A 54 4.44 12.68 -12.75
CA ILE A 54 3.43 12.30 -11.76
C ILE A 54 2.05 12.89 -12.10
N GLU A 55 2.03 14.02 -12.79
CA GLU A 55 0.81 14.79 -13.08
C GLU A 55 -0.17 14.06 -14.01
N ASN A 56 0.29 13.05 -14.75
CA ASN A 56 -0.53 12.27 -15.69
C ASN A 56 -0.92 10.88 -15.15
N ILE A 57 -0.63 10.61 -13.88
CA ILE A 57 -0.87 9.32 -13.25
C ILE A 57 -2.20 9.38 -12.48
N THR A 58 -3.32 9.09 -13.18
CA THR A 58 -4.66 9.10 -12.56
C THR A 58 -5.01 7.80 -11.84
N ASP A 59 -4.35 6.70 -12.20
CA ASP A 59 -4.77 5.35 -11.80
C ASP A 59 -3.98 4.81 -10.60
N TYR A 60 -3.14 5.65 -9.99
CA TYR A 60 -2.26 5.26 -8.89
C TYR A 60 -2.48 6.16 -7.69
N VAL A 61 -2.41 5.55 -6.51
CA VAL A 61 -2.46 6.30 -5.26
C VAL A 61 -1.15 7.05 -5.06
N ASN A 62 -1.25 8.38 -5.00
CA ASN A 62 -0.12 9.25 -4.68
C ASN A 62 0.21 9.14 -3.18
N CYS A 63 1.39 8.59 -2.88
CA CYS A 63 1.89 8.44 -1.51
C CYS A 63 3.17 9.23 -1.26
N ILE A 64 3.51 10.20 -2.13
CA ILE A 64 4.68 11.06 -1.95
C ILE A 64 4.64 11.75 -0.58
N GLY A 65 5.75 11.71 0.14
CA GLY A 65 5.86 12.24 1.50
C GLY A 65 5.07 11.46 2.55
N ASN A 66 4.51 10.29 2.20
CA ASN A 66 3.71 9.47 3.11
C ASN A 66 4.00 7.96 2.98
N PRO A 67 5.15 7.49 3.50
CA PRO A 67 5.54 6.08 3.47
C PRO A 67 4.54 5.13 4.13
N GLU A 68 3.87 5.56 5.18
CA GLU A 68 2.90 4.73 5.90
C GLU A 68 1.63 4.50 5.09
N LEU A 69 1.14 5.52 4.36
CA LEU A 69 0.06 5.35 3.40
C LEU A 69 0.48 4.39 2.28
N PHE A 70 1.70 4.50 1.75
CA PHE A 70 2.20 3.60 0.71
C PHE A 70 2.22 2.15 1.19
N LYS A 71 2.75 1.90 2.39
CA LYS A 71 2.78 0.56 3.00
C LYS A 71 1.37 0.01 3.16
N ALA A 72 0.46 0.79 3.72
CA ALA A 72 -0.92 0.38 3.96
C ALA A 72 -1.67 0.04 2.66
N VAL A 73 -1.56 0.89 1.63
CA VAL A 73 -2.24 0.72 0.34
C VAL A 73 -1.70 -0.50 -0.41
N THR A 74 -0.37 -0.67 -0.45
CA THR A 74 0.26 -1.79 -1.15
C THR A 74 0.05 -3.13 -0.46
N ALA A 75 -0.34 -3.17 0.82
CA ALA A 75 -0.69 -4.40 1.51
C ALA A 75 -2.14 -4.88 1.24
N ILE A 76 -3.01 -4.05 0.66
CA ILE A 76 -4.43 -4.41 0.45
C ILE A 76 -4.56 -5.48 -0.63
N ARG A 77 -5.02 -6.66 -0.21
CA ARG A 77 -5.21 -7.87 -1.02
C ARG A 77 -6.28 -8.79 -0.45
N GLU A 78 -6.87 -9.62 -1.31
CA GLU A 78 -7.99 -10.49 -0.93
C GLU A 78 -7.56 -11.81 -0.28
N ASP A 79 -6.35 -12.27 -0.57
CA ASP A 79 -5.89 -13.62 -0.24
C ASP A 79 -5.12 -13.73 1.09
N SER A 80 -4.87 -12.62 1.78
CA SER A 80 -4.16 -12.60 3.06
C SER A 80 -4.44 -11.30 3.81
N ASP A 81 -4.37 -11.34 5.15
CA ASP A 81 -4.48 -10.16 6.02
C ASP A 81 -3.12 -9.55 6.39
N TYR A 82 -2.02 -10.12 5.92
CA TYR A 82 -0.67 -9.69 6.33
C TYR A 82 -0.42 -8.22 5.97
N MET A 83 0.03 -7.46 6.98
CA MET A 83 0.25 -6.02 6.96
C MET A 83 -0.95 -5.18 6.53
N GLN A 84 -2.17 -5.72 6.66
CA GLN A 84 -3.39 -4.98 6.38
C GLN A 84 -3.91 -4.29 7.63
N TRP A 85 -4.43 -3.08 7.42
CA TRP A 85 -5.17 -2.35 8.43
C TRP A 85 -6.63 -2.75 8.45
N PHE A 86 -7.18 -2.75 9.66
CA PHE A 86 -8.59 -2.94 9.93
C PHE A 86 -9.06 -1.86 10.90
N THR A 87 -10.33 -1.51 10.81
CA THR A 87 -10.93 -0.46 11.64
C THR A 87 -12.41 -0.71 11.84
N ASP A 88 -12.97 -0.11 12.89
CA ASP A 88 -14.41 0.10 13.08
C ASP A 88 -14.80 1.59 12.94
N GLY A 89 -13.87 2.41 12.47
CA GLY A 89 -13.98 3.86 12.39
C GLY A 89 -13.46 4.61 13.62
N MET A 90 -13.19 3.93 14.74
CA MET A 90 -12.60 4.51 15.95
C MET A 90 -11.20 3.95 16.22
N ASP A 91 -11.10 2.63 16.27
CA ASP A 91 -9.85 1.92 16.52
C ASP A 91 -9.22 1.42 15.22
N TRP A 92 -7.88 1.34 15.19
CA TRP A 92 -7.11 0.92 14.02
C TRP A 92 -6.14 -0.19 14.40
N ILE A 93 -6.17 -1.30 13.66
CA ILE A 93 -5.40 -2.50 13.97
C ILE A 93 -4.64 -2.94 12.71
N LEU A 94 -3.31 -3.06 12.84
CA LEU A 94 -2.45 -3.65 11.83
C LEU A 94 -2.30 -5.16 12.07
N CYS A 95 -2.49 -5.98 11.03
CA CYS A 95 -2.33 -7.43 11.12
C CYS A 95 -0.95 -7.89 10.67
N GLU A 96 -0.02 -8.10 11.60
CA GLU A 96 1.36 -8.50 11.29
C GLU A 96 1.55 -10.00 11.02
N TYR A 97 0.57 -10.85 11.30
CA TYR A 97 0.74 -12.32 11.30
C TYR A 97 -0.01 -13.05 10.17
N GLY A 98 -0.65 -12.31 9.26
CA GLY A 98 -1.26 -12.87 8.05
C GLY A 98 -2.68 -13.41 8.20
N ASN A 99 -3.17 -13.59 9.43
CA ASN A 99 -4.57 -13.90 9.72
C ASN A 99 -5.03 -13.06 10.91
N MET A 100 -6.04 -12.22 10.69
CA MET A 100 -6.62 -11.47 11.79
C MET A 100 -7.60 -12.39 12.54
N GLN A 101 -7.13 -13.09 13.57
CA GLN A 101 -8.02 -13.84 14.47
C GLN A 101 -8.90 -12.91 15.32
N HIS A 102 -8.42 -11.71 15.65
CA HIS A 102 -9.11 -10.76 16.54
C HIS A 102 -10.32 -10.05 15.90
N GLY A 103 -10.28 -9.76 14.60
CA GLY A 103 -11.39 -9.17 13.85
C GLY A 103 -12.58 -10.10 13.65
N ARG A 104 -12.41 -11.42 13.80
CA ARG A 104 -13.54 -12.37 13.77
C ARG A 104 -14.49 -12.23 14.97
N ASN A 105 -14.03 -11.66 16.08
CA ASN A 105 -14.82 -11.57 17.32
C ASN A 105 -15.54 -10.22 17.51
N SER A 106 -15.24 -9.21 16.68
CA SER A 106 -15.97 -7.93 16.68
C SER A 106 -16.68 -7.76 15.33
N PRO A 107 -18.02 -7.76 15.29
CA PRO A 107 -18.77 -7.63 14.04
C PRO A 107 -18.62 -6.25 13.38
N PHE A 108 -17.95 -5.31 14.05
CA PHE A 108 -17.78 -3.92 13.60
C PHE A 108 -16.42 -3.64 12.94
N ILE A 109 -15.44 -4.55 13.06
CA ILE A 109 -14.11 -4.37 12.48
C ILE A 109 -14.09 -4.91 11.06
N HIS A 110 -13.71 -4.08 10.09
CA HIS A 110 -13.54 -4.45 8.68
C HIS A 110 -12.15 -4.10 8.16
N LYS A 111 -11.75 -4.73 7.03
CA LYS A 111 -10.53 -4.33 6.29
C LYS A 111 -10.71 -2.90 5.80
N THR A 112 -9.74 -2.04 6.06
CA THR A 112 -9.79 -0.64 5.65
C THR A 112 -9.96 -0.49 4.14
N THR A 113 -10.81 0.45 3.75
CA THR A 113 -10.92 0.96 2.38
C THR A 113 -9.80 1.94 2.08
N LEU A 114 -9.58 2.25 0.79
CA LEU A 114 -8.60 3.26 0.38
C LEU A 114 -8.89 4.63 1.01
N SER A 115 -10.16 5.06 1.03
CA SER A 115 -10.55 6.36 1.58
C SER A 115 -10.27 6.47 3.08
N GLU A 116 -10.54 5.40 3.83
CA GLU A 116 -10.23 5.31 5.26
C GLU A 116 -8.73 5.44 5.51
N LEU A 117 -7.89 4.72 4.75
CA LEU A 117 -6.43 4.85 4.88
C LEU A 117 -5.94 6.25 4.54
N GLN A 118 -6.45 6.83 3.45
CA GLN A 118 -6.12 8.20 3.08
C GLN A 118 -6.50 9.18 4.17
N GLU A 119 -7.63 8.98 4.84
CA GLU A 119 -8.05 9.82 5.96
C GLU A 119 -7.18 9.63 7.21
N HIS A 120 -6.90 8.38 7.57
CA HIS A 120 -6.08 8.05 8.74
C HIS A 120 -4.64 8.56 8.62
N PHE A 121 -4.05 8.43 7.43
CA PHE A 121 -2.68 8.86 7.16
C PHE A 121 -2.59 10.26 6.57
N LYS A 122 -3.66 11.07 6.56
CA LYS A 122 -3.56 12.48 6.16
C LYS A 122 -2.46 13.17 6.97
N PRO A 123 -1.52 13.88 6.32
CA PRO A 123 -0.58 14.71 7.04
C PRO A 123 -1.39 15.75 7.83
N ASN A 124 -1.28 15.74 9.15
CA ASN A 124 -1.86 16.80 9.97
C ASN A 124 -1.13 18.09 9.64
N LEU A 125 -1.78 18.98 8.89
CA LEU A 125 -1.28 20.31 8.50
C LEU A 125 -1.20 21.30 9.69
N GLU A 126 -1.40 20.83 10.92
CA GLU A 126 -1.34 21.64 12.13
C GLU A 126 -0.38 21.04 13.16
N LYS A 127 0.87 21.51 13.14
CA LYS A 127 1.72 21.71 14.33
C LYS A 127 2.65 22.90 14.11
#